data_AF-A0A1W5XP68-F1
#
_entry.id   AF-A0A1W5XP68-F1
#
_cell.length_a   1.000
_cell.length_b   1.000
_cell.length_c   1.000
_cell.angle_alpha   90.00
_cell.angle_beta   90.00
_cell.angle_gamma   90.00
#
_symmetry.space_group_name_H-M   'P 1'
#
loop_
_entity.id
_entity.type
_entity.pdbx_description
1 polymer ?
#
loop_
_entity_poly.entity_id
_entity_poly.type
_entity_poly.pdbx_seq_one_letter_code
_entity_poly.pdbx_strand_id
1 'polypeptide(L)'
;MAANETPQDEPARPPESGRPGREFRMAELAAEAGVTVRTLRFYRERKLIPPPRREGRIAWYNDHHLARLRTIGALLERGHTLGGIGELLAAFDAGRDVGELLGLQTPLLPPWSEETPVRLTPEQLADHFSQDVTAENLTASLDLGYLAVDGDEFVHISRRLLDASTELVHRGIPLAAVLEAGRTVRAHADALADVFTTLIRTHLLADILERPGTADLPGPQEVDHIARTIEKLRPLSKGVVEAELSMAMDRRVRTELETWLREQGDRDCPGERDRRADEEGPADAP
;
A
#
# COMPACT_ATOMS: atom_id res chain seq x y z
N MET A 1 61.71 10.65 -7.27
CA MET A 1 60.43 10.94 -7.95
C MET A 1 59.79 9.59 -8.25
N ALA A 2 58.99 9.10 -7.31
CA ALA A 2 57.52 9.04 -7.41
C ALA A 2 57.09 7.92 -8.37
N ALA A 3 56.90 6.69 -7.87
CA ALA A 3 55.64 6.18 -7.30
C ALA A 3 54.60 5.86 -8.39
N ASN A 4 54.32 4.57 -8.59
CA ASN A 4 52.96 4.13 -8.93
C ASN A 4 52.81 2.65 -8.53
N GLU A 5 52.41 2.44 -7.28
CA GLU A 5 51.96 1.15 -6.77
C GLU A 5 50.48 0.95 -7.13
N THR A 6 50.18 -0.25 -7.59
CA THR A 6 48.84 -0.79 -7.89
C THR A 6 47.88 -0.56 -6.71
N PRO A 7 46.65 -0.05 -6.91
CA PRO A 7 45.66 0.00 -5.84
C PRO A 7 45.23 -1.42 -5.50
N GLN A 8 45.55 -1.84 -4.28
CA GLN A 8 45.08 -3.10 -3.71
C GLN A 8 43.58 -3.00 -3.43
N ASP A 9 42.90 -4.09 -3.79
CA ASP A 9 41.53 -4.47 -3.51
C ASP A 9 41.21 -4.22 -2.02
N GLU A 10 40.46 -3.17 -1.74
CA GLU A 10 39.96 -2.83 -0.40
C GLU A 10 38.69 -3.66 -0.19
N PRO A 11 38.63 -4.58 0.80
CA PRO A 11 37.45 -5.40 1.00
C PRO A 11 36.27 -4.48 1.35
N ALA A 12 35.21 -4.59 0.55
CA ALA A 12 33.96 -3.86 0.71
C ALA A 12 33.51 -3.92 2.18
N ARG A 13 33.38 -2.74 2.81
CA ARG A 13 32.79 -2.62 4.14
C ARG A 13 31.42 -3.30 4.13
N PRO A 14 31.11 -4.17 5.12
CA PRO A 14 29.74 -4.59 5.33
C PRO A 14 28.86 -3.35 5.58
N PRO A 15 27.56 -3.38 5.23
CA PRO A 15 26.66 -2.26 5.45
C PRO A 15 26.69 -1.88 6.92
N GLU A 16 27.08 -0.63 7.21
CA GLU A 16 27.05 -0.05 8.56
C GLU A 16 25.59 0.08 9.02
N SER A 17 25.01 -1.03 9.50
CA SER A 17 23.76 -1.02 10.25
C SER A 17 24.00 -0.30 11.58
N GLY A 18 23.52 0.95 11.65
CA GLY A 18 23.37 1.73 12.89
C GLY A 18 24.54 2.65 13.20
N ARG A 19 24.46 3.92 12.77
CA ARG A 19 25.13 4.99 13.53
C ARG A 19 24.63 4.91 14.98
N PRO A 20 25.49 5.06 16.01
CA PRO A 20 25.01 5.12 17.38
C PRO A 20 24.11 6.34 17.52
N GLY A 21 22.80 6.10 17.55
CA GLY A 21 21.79 7.14 17.71
C GLY A 21 22.08 7.92 18.98
N ARG A 22 21.89 9.23 18.92
CA ARG A 22 22.15 10.13 20.05
C ARG A 22 21.28 9.69 21.23
N GLU A 23 21.91 9.47 22.38
CA GLU A 23 21.20 9.08 23.60
C GLU A 23 20.77 10.32 24.39
N PHE A 24 19.52 10.34 24.82
CA PHE A 24 18.90 11.43 25.58
C PHE A 24 18.41 10.92 26.92
N ARG A 25 18.56 11.76 27.96
CA ARG A 25 17.82 11.58 29.21
C ARG A 25 16.41 12.17 29.07
N MET A 26 15.50 11.77 29.95
CA MET A 26 14.09 12.18 29.89
C MET A 26 13.88 13.71 29.81
N ALA A 27 14.67 14.50 30.55
CA ALA A 27 14.57 15.96 30.52
C ALA A 27 15.11 16.57 29.21
N GLU A 28 16.20 16.01 28.69
CA GLU A 28 16.83 16.45 27.44
C GLU A 28 15.93 16.14 26.25
N LEU A 29 15.36 14.93 26.20
CA LEU A 29 14.41 14.53 25.17
C LEU A 29 13.17 15.42 25.15
N ALA A 30 12.62 15.72 26.33
CA ALA A 30 11.45 16.59 26.44
C ALA A 30 11.74 17.99 25.88
N ALA A 31 12.89 18.57 26.24
CA ALA A 31 13.32 19.87 25.73
C ALA A 31 13.52 19.85 24.20
N GLU A 32 14.19 18.82 23.68
CA GLU A 32 14.47 18.67 22.24
C GLU A 32 13.22 18.40 21.39
N ALA A 33 12.21 17.76 21.99
CA ALA A 33 10.90 17.53 21.39
C ALA A 33 9.92 18.71 21.58
N GLY A 34 10.30 19.76 22.32
CA GLY A 34 9.42 20.90 22.60
C GLY A 34 8.25 20.59 23.53
N VAL A 35 8.31 19.50 24.31
CA VAL A 35 7.25 19.08 25.24
C VAL A 35 7.72 19.13 26.69
N THR A 36 6.78 19.14 27.64
CA THR A 36 7.16 19.06 29.06
C THR A 36 7.50 17.62 29.47
N VAL A 37 8.33 17.46 30.50
CA VAL A 37 8.61 16.14 31.11
C VAL A 37 7.32 15.45 31.58
N ARG A 38 6.32 16.23 32.03
CA ARG A 38 4.99 15.74 32.40
C ARG A 38 4.27 15.14 31.19
N THR A 39 4.26 15.84 30.06
CA THR A 39 3.67 15.37 28.80
C THR A 39 4.37 14.10 28.29
N LEU A 40 5.71 14.08 28.30
CA LEU A 40 6.48 12.91 27.92
C LEU A 40 6.15 11.68 28.79
N ARG A 41 6.01 11.88 30.11
CA ARG A 41 5.61 10.80 31.03
C ARG A 41 4.20 10.29 30.71
N PHE A 42 3.27 11.20 30.44
CA PHE A 42 1.90 10.88 30.07
C PHE A 42 1.83 10.08 28.77
N TYR A 43 2.59 10.45 27.73
CA TYR A 43 2.64 9.69 26.47
C TYR A 43 3.22 8.29 26.66
N ARG A 44 4.25 8.13 27.50
CA ARG A 44 4.79 6.82 27.86
C ARG A 44 3.77 5.96 28.63
N GLU A 45 3.05 6.55 29.59
CA GLU A 45 1.99 5.85 30.34
C GLU A 45 0.86 5.38 29.41
N ARG A 46 0.56 6.16 28.36
CA ARG A 46 -0.38 5.81 27.29
C ARG A 46 0.19 4.85 26.23
N LYS A 47 1.42 4.35 26.41
CA LYS A 47 2.14 3.47 25.47
C LYS A 47 2.32 4.04 24.06
N LEU A 48 2.29 5.37 23.90
CA LEU A 48 2.53 6.03 22.61
C LEU A 48 4.02 6.08 22.24
N ILE A 49 4.87 5.77 23.20
CA ILE A 49 6.33 5.81 23.05
C ILE A 49 6.87 4.46 23.55
N PRO A 50 7.75 3.80 22.77
CA PRO A 50 8.42 2.58 23.20
C PRO A 50 9.11 2.72 24.56
N PRO A 51 9.26 1.62 25.31
CA PRO A 51 9.98 1.66 26.58
C PRO A 51 11.45 2.03 26.34
N PRO A 52 12.02 2.97 27.12
CA PRO A 52 13.42 3.35 26.99
C PRO A 52 14.36 2.22 27.43
N ARG A 53 15.58 2.23 26.90
CA ARG A 53 16.66 1.35 27.37
C ARG A 53 17.01 1.73 28.80
N ARG A 54 17.00 0.76 29.72
CA ARG A 54 17.32 0.99 31.13
C ARG A 54 18.74 0.52 31.40
N GLU A 55 19.58 1.42 31.89
CA GLU A 55 20.92 1.10 32.34
C GLU A 55 21.04 1.53 33.81
N GLY A 56 20.95 0.55 34.71
CA GLY A 56 20.81 0.77 36.14
C GLY A 56 19.52 1.54 36.49
N ARG A 57 19.67 2.73 37.07
CA ARG A 57 18.55 3.62 37.45
C ARG A 57 18.21 4.65 36.38
N ILE A 58 18.97 4.73 35.30
CA ILE A 58 18.84 5.75 34.26
C ILE A 58 18.07 5.15 33.08
N ALA A 59 17.11 5.92 32.57
CA ALA A 59 16.38 5.61 31.34
C ALA A 59 16.98 6.43 30.19
N TRP A 60 17.48 5.71 29.18
CA TRP A 60 18.05 6.27 27.97
C TRP A 60 17.06 6.17 26.82
N TYR A 61 16.88 7.29 26.15
CA TYR A 61 16.06 7.45 24.95
C TYR A 61 16.98 7.66 23.76
N ASN A 62 16.58 7.25 22.56
CA ASN A 62 17.35 7.43 21.33
C ASN A 62 16.61 8.35 20.35
N ASP A 63 17.20 8.59 19.18
CA ASP A 63 16.62 9.42 18.12
C ASP A 63 15.21 8.95 17.67
N HIS A 64 14.93 7.64 17.68
CA HIS A 64 13.61 7.10 17.36
C HIS A 64 12.53 7.57 18.36
N HIS A 65 12.90 7.75 19.64
CA HIS A 65 11.96 8.32 20.63
C HIS A 65 11.70 9.80 20.35
N LEU A 66 12.70 10.54 19.85
CA LEU A 66 12.58 11.94 19.50
C LEU A 66 11.72 12.14 18.25
N ALA A 67 11.95 11.34 17.21
CA ALA A 67 11.14 11.33 15.99
C ALA A 67 9.65 11.11 16.33
N ARG A 68 9.37 10.04 17.09
CA ARG A 68 8.01 9.70 17.51
C ARG A 68 7.32 10.80 18.33
N LEU A 69 8.06 11.52 19.17
CA LEU A 69 7.52 12.66 19.92
C LEU A 69 7.14 13.84 19.05
N ARG A 70 7.99 14.17 18.07
CA ARG A 70 7.71 15.23 17.08
C ARG A 70 6.47 14.87 16.28
N THR A 71 6.32 13.59 15.95
CA THR A 71 5.12 13.07 15.28
C THR A 71 3.85 13.20 16.06
N ILE A 72 3.86 12.81 17.34
CA ILE A 72 2.68 13.00 18.19
C ILE A 72 2.30 14.48 18.26
N GLY A 73 3.28 15.38 18.41
CA GLY A 73 3.03 16.84 18.42
C GLY A 73 2.38 17.34 17.13
N ALA A 74 2.98 17.01 15.98
CA ALA A 74 2.52 17.46 14.67
C ALA A 74 1.12 16.93 14.31
N LEU A 75 0.77 15.71 14.72
CA LEU A 75 -0.57 15.14 14.54
C LEU A 75 -1.62 15.80 15.45
N LEU A 76 -1.26 16.13 16.69
CA LEU A 76 -2.16 16.83 17.60
C LEU A 76 -2.48 18.24 17.12
N GLU A 77 -1.51 18.96 16.58
CA GLU A 77 -1.70 20.30 16.00
C GLU A 77 -2.69 20.31 14.84
N ARG A 78 -2.81 19.18 14.13
CA ARG A 78 -3.76 18.97 13.02
C ARG A 78 -5.16 18.52 13.46
N GLY A 79 -5.37 18.35 14.77
CA GLY A 79 -6.67 17.98 15.33
C GLY A 79 -6.91 16.47 15.44
N HIS A 80 -5.90 15.63 15.23
CA HIS A 80 -6.03 14.20 15.52
C HIS A 80 -6.15 13.98 17.03
N THR A 81 -6.91 12.95 17.42
CA THR A 81 -7.04 12.58 18.84
C THR A 81 -5.86 11.72 19.28
N LEU A 82 -5.49 11.80 20.57
CA LEU A 82 -4.47 10.92 21.17
C LEU A 82 -4.78 9.42 20.98
N GLY A 83 -6.06 9.05 20.89
CA GLY A 83 -6.48 7.68 20.63
C GLY A 83 -6.11 7.25 19.21
N GLY A 84 -6.53 8.01 18.20
CA GLY A 84 -6.20 7.73 16.80
C GLY A 84 -4.70 7.76 16.51
N ILE A 85 -3.96 8.68 17.15
CA ILE A 85 -2.49 8.69 17.08
C ILE A 85 -1.89 7.41 17.67
N GLY A 86 -2.42 6.93 18.79
CA GLY A 86 -1.96 5.69 19.41
C GLY A 86 -2.22 4.45 18.55
N GLU A 87 -3.38 4.42 17.90
CA GLU A 87 -3.75 3.38 16.93
C GLU A 87 -2.80 3.36 15.73
N LEU A 88 -2.53 4.53 15.13
CA LEU A 88 -1.57 4.69 14.04
C LEU A 88 -0.17 4.19 14.43
N LEU A 89 0.31 4.61 15.61
CA LEU A 89 1.63 4.25 16.12
C LEU A 89 1.74 2.78 16.51
N ALA A 90 0.66 2.14 16.95
CA ALA A 90 0.63 0.72 17.27
C ALA A 90 0.67 -0.16 16.02
N ALA A 91 -0.07 0.23 14.97
CA ALA A 91 -0.01 -0.48 13.69
C ALA A 91 1.32 -0.24 12.97
N PHE A 92 1.99 0.90 13.19
CA PHE A 92 3.38 1.11 12.78
C PHE A 92 4.34 0.10 13.42
N ASP A 93 4.25 -0.10 14.74
CA ASP A 93 5.07 -1.09 15.46
C ASP A 93 4.77 -2.54 15.04
N ALA A 94 3.55 -2.80 14.53
CA ALA A 94 3.12 -4.11 14.05
C ALA A 94 3.43 -4.35 12.56
N GLY A 95 3.85 -3.32 11.82
CA GLY A 95 4.11 -3.40 10.39
C GLY A 95 5.29 -4.31 10.05
N ARG A 96 5.23 -4.95 8.88
CA ARG A 96 6.35 -5.75 8.36
C ARG A 96 7.46 -4.83 7.84
N ASP A 97 8.71 -5.19 8.13
CA ASP A 97 9.90 -4.51 7.63
C ASP A 97 9.87 -4.48 6.09
N VAL A 98 10.12 -3.31 5.50
CA VAL A 98 10.21 -3.09 4.05
C VAL A 98 11.15 -4.10 3.38
N GLY A 99 12.20 -4.53 4.08
CA GLY A 99 13.15 -5.54 3.58
C GLY A 99 12.50 -6.89 3.25
N GLU A 100 11.43 -7.26 3.93
CA GLU A 100 10.71 -8.52 3.73
C GLU A 100 9.64 -8.41 2.62
N LEU A 101 9.00 -7.22 2.47
CA LEU A 101 7.99 -6.94 1.43
C LEU A 101 8.60 -6.63 0.05
N LEU A 102 9.77 -5.98 0.02
CA LEU A 102 10.57 -5.82 -1.20
C LEU A 102 11.40 -7.06 -1.55
N GLY A 103 11.20 -8.15 -0.79
CA GLY A 103 11.62 -9.52 -1.07
C GLY A 103 12.92 -9.59 -1.83
N LEU A 104 14.05 -9.44 -1.12
CA LEU A 104 15.39 -9.81 -1.58
C LEU A 104 15.55 -9.66 -3.09
N GLN A 105 15.71 -8.41 -3.52
CA GLN A 105 16.06 -8.01 -4.89
C GLN A 105 17.03 -9.05 -5.44
N THR A 106 16.55 -10.01 -6.22
CA THR A 106 17.43 -10.98 -6.86
C THR A 106 18.15 -10.15 -7.91
N PRO A 107 19.47 -9.89 -7.78
CA PRO A 107 20.17 -8.94 -8.66
C PRO A 107 20.18 -9.36 -10.13
N LEU A 108 19.65 -10.55 -10.43
CA LEU A 108 19.65 -11.17 -11.75
C LEU A 108 18.53 -10.68 -12.67
N LEU A 109 17.44 -10.07 -12.18
CA LEU A 109 16.31 -9.65 -13.05
C LEU A 109 15.72 -8.29 -12.63
N PRO A 110 15.48 -7.37 -13.60
CA PRO A 110 14.80 -6.11 -13.30
C PRO A 110 13.35 -6.35 -12.84
N PRO A 111 12.85 -5.59 -11.86
CA PRO A 111 11.51 -5.79 -11.30
C PRO A 111 10.44 -5.60 -12.38
N TRP A 112 9.44 -6.49 -12.42
CA TRP A 112 8.32 -6.41 -13.37
C TRP A 112 7.45 -5.17 -13.13
N SER A 113 7.36 -4.73 -11.88
CA SER A 113 6.67 -3.53 -11.47
C SER A 113 7.59 -2.30 -11.59
N GLU A 114 7.09 -1.25 -12.25
CA GLU A 114 7.72 0.07 -12.33
C GLU A 114 7.10 1.04 -11.30
N GLU A 115 6.53 0.50 -10.23
CA GLU A 115 5.95 1.32 -9.18
C GLU A 115 7.04 2.06 -8.41
N THR A 116 6.79 3.34 -8.15
CA THR A 116 7.69 4.18 -7.37
C THR A 116 7.25 4.13 -5.91
N PRO A 117 8.06 3.57 -5.00
CA PRO A 117 7.76 3.61 -3.58
C PRO A 117 7.78 5.05 -3.07
N VAL A 118 6.88 5.38 -2.15
CA VAL A 118 6.79 6.71 -1.53
C VAL A 118 7.02 6.55 -0.03
N ARG A 119 8.08 7.19 0.47
CA ARG A 119 8.32 7.33 1.90
C ARG A 119 7.40 8.42 2.44
N LEU A 120 6.67 8.10 3.49
CA LEU A 120 5.71 8.96 4.15
C LEU A 120 6.02 8.94 5.64
N THR A 121 6.21 10.11 6.23
CA THR A 121 6.17 10.22 7.69
C THR A 121 4.73 9.98 8.18
N PRO A 122 4.50 9.63 9.45
CA PRO A 122 3.15 9.40 9.94
C PRO A 122 2.23 10.63 9.81
N GLU A 123 2.80 11.84 9.83
CA GLU A 123 2.09 13.09 9.57
C GLU A 123 1.66 13.21 8.11
N GLN A 124 2.54 12.86 7.16
CA GLN A 124 2.19 12.89 5.74
C GLN A 124 1.10 11.86 5.43
N LEU A 125 1.17 10.66 6.02
CA LEU A 125 0.13 9.66 5.88
C LEU A 125 -1.22 10.15 6.44
N ALA A 126 -1.19 10.84 7.58
CA ALA A 126 -2.37 11.49 8.15
C ALA A 126 -2.91 12.64 7.28
N ASP A 127 -2.05 13.42 6.64
CA ASP A 127 -2.46 14.47 5.70
C ASP A 127 -3.20 13.88 4.47
N HIS A 128 -2.82 12.67 4.03
CA HIS A 128 -3.47 11.98 2.90
C HIS A 128 -4.88 11.44 3.20
N PHE A 129 -5.11 10.93 4.42
CA PHE A 129 -6.33 10.19 4.75
C PHE A 129 -7.12 10.76 5.92
N SER A 130 -6.64 11.85 6.54
CA SER A 130 -7.31 12.59 7.60
C SER A 130 -7.90 11.68 8.70
N GLN A 131 -9.22 11.64 8.85
CA GLN A 131 -9.91 10.88 9.91
C GLN A 131 -9.95 9.37 9.64
N ASP A 132 -9.65 8.92 8.42
CA ASP A 132 -9.67 7.50 8.05
C ASP A 132 -8.38 6.77 8.42
N VAL A 133 -7.40 7.46 9.02
CA VAL A 133 -6.20 6.84 9.61
C VAL A 133 -6.57 6.19 10.94
N THR A 134 -7.16 5.00 10.86
CA THR A 134 -7.46 4.12 12.00
C THR A 134 -6.49 2.94 12.04
N ALA A 135 -6.38 2.28 13.20
CA ALA A 135 -5.59 1.06 13.31
C ALA A 135 -6.04 -0.01 12.31
N GLU A 136 -7.35 -0.18 12.12
CA GLU A 136 -7.89 -1.20 11.22
C GLU A 136 -7.51 -0.96 9.77
N ASN A 137 -7.62 0.29 9.28
CA ASN A 137 -7.24 0.64 7.92
C ASN A 137 -5.73 0.51 7.69
N LEU A 138 -4.93 0.83 8.70
CA LEU A 138 -3.49 0.69 8.63
C LEU A 138 -3.06 -0.78 8.60
N THR A 139 -3.61 -1.62 9.48
CA THR A 139 -3.41 -3.07 9.47
C THR A 139 -3.86 -3.66 8.14
N ALA A 140 -5.03 -3.30 7.63
CA ALA A 140 -5.50 -3.77 6.33
C ALA A 140 -4.55 -3.36 5.19
N SER A 141 -3.97 -2.15 5.24
CA SER A 141 -3.00 -1.68 4.25
C SER A 141 -1.67 -2.44 4.32
N LEU A 142 -1.22 -2.80 5.52
CA LEU A 142 -0.03 -3.63 5.78
C LEU A 142 -0.26 -5.09 5.33
N ASP A 143 -1.43 -5.66 5.64
CA ASP A 143 -1.82 -7.01 5.24
C ASP A 143 -1.94 -7.15 3.72
N LEU A 144 -2.50 -6.12 3.07
CA LEU A 144 -2.51 -5.99 1.62
C LEU A 144 -1.13 -5.70 1.05
N GLY A 145 -0.12 -5.43 1.87
CA GLY A 145 1.24 -5.11 1.43
C GLY A 145 1.34 -3.81 0.63
N TYR A 146 0.36 -2.91 0.73
CA TYR A 146 0.43 -1.58 0.12
C TYR A 146 1.31 -0.62 0.92
N LEU A 147 1.38 -0.87 2.22
CA LEU A 147 2.22 -0.15 3.15
C LEU A 147 3.24 -1.09 3.76
N ALA A 148 4.42 -0.57 4.04
CA ALA A 148 5.47 -1.23 4.80
C ALA A 148 6.09 -0.22 5.78
N VAL A 149 6.88 -0.67 6.75
CA VAL A 149 7.50 0.19 7.76
C VAL A 149 9.02 0.13 7.65
N ASP A 150 9.67 1.28 7.48
CA ASP A 150 11.13 1.45 7.47
C ASP A 150 11.55 2.42 8.57
N GLY A 151 12.04 1.89 9.70
CA GLY A 151 12.50 2.70 10.81
C GLY A 151 11.37 3.51 11.45
N ASP A 152 11.33 4.81 11.20
CA ASP A 152 10.32 5.78 11.68
C ASP A 152 9.38 6.27 10.55
N GLU A 153 9.48 5.70 9.34
CA GLU A 153 8.70 6.09 8.17
C GLU A 153 7.83 4.94 7.64
N PHE A 154 6.70 5.28 7.05
CA PHE A 154 5.93 4.36 6.22
C PHE A 154 6.43 4.39 4.79
N VAL A 155 6.43 3.25 4.13
CA VAL A 155 6.73 3.13 2.70
C VAL A 155 5.51 2.60 1.99
N HIS A 156 4.87 3.46 1.21
CA HIS A 156 3.81 3.03 0.31
C HIS A 156 4.45 2.46 -0.96
N ILE A 157 4.06 1.25 -1.38
CA ILE A 157 4.74 0.54 -2.47
C ILE A 157 4.56 1.20 -3.85
N SER A 158 3.53 2.03 -4.00
CA SER A 158 3.13 2.63 -5.26
C SER A 158 2.62 4.05 -5.08
N ARG A 159 3.26 5.01 -5.73
CA ARG A 159 2.78 6.39 -5.83
C ARG A 159 1.39 6.47 -6.46
N ARG A 160 1.15 5.71 -7.52
CA ARG A 160 -0.12 5.72 -8.27
C ARG A 160 -1.29 5.25 -7.41
N LEU A 161 -1.10 4.18 -6.65
CA LEU A 161 -2.12 3.65 -5.75
C LEU A 161 -2.40 4.62 -4.59
N LEU A 162 -1.36 5.27 -4.03
CA LEU A 162 -1.52 6.30 -3.00
C LEU A 162 -2.34 7.48 -3.51
N ASP A 163 -2.01 8.01 -4.69
CA ASP A 163 -2.72 9.14 -5.28
C ASP A 163 -4.19 8.78 -5.57
N ALA A 164 -4.44 7.57 -6.11
CA ALA A 164 -5.78 7.10 -6.42
C ALA A 164 -6.65 6.89 -5.16
N SER A 165 -6.09 6.26 -4.12
CA SER A 165 -6.83 6.05 -2.87
C SER A 165 -7.11 7.37 -2.14
N THR A 166 -6.14 8.30 -2.13
CA THR A 166 -6.32 9.66 -1.58
C THR A 166 -7.48 10.38 -2.27
N GLU A 167 -7.52 10.35 -3.61
CA GLU A 167 -8.59 11.02 -4.38
C GLU A 167 -9.97 10.41 -4.12
N LEU A 168 -10.07 9.09 -3.98
CA LEU A 168 -11.33 8.41 -3.64
C LEU A 168 -11.83 8.81 -2.25
N VAL A 169 -10.93 8.87 -1.26
CA VAL A 169 -11.25 9.30 0.11
C VAL A 169 -11.66 10.77 0.16
N HIS A 170 -10.99 11.65 -0.58
CA HIS A 170 -11.38 13.06 -0.70
C HIS A 170 -12.78 13.25 -1.32
N ARG A 171 -13.26 12.30 -2.12
CA ARG A 171 -14.63 12.29 -2.65
C ARG A 171 -15.67 11.72 -1.68
N GLY A 172 -15.26 11.41 -0.45
CA GLY A 172 -16.13 10.91 0.61
C GLY A 172 -16.31 9.39 0.63
N ILE A 173 -15.53 8.64 -0.14
CA ILE A 173 -15.55 7.16 -0.07
C ILE A 173 -14.70 6.73 1.12
N PRO A 174 -15.25 6.02 2.12
CA PRO A 174 -14.47 5.61 3.28
C PRO A 174 -13.27 4.74 2.89
N LEU A 175 -12.09 5.00 3.47
CA LEU A 175 -10.87 4.24 3.16
C LEU A 175 -11.05 2.73 3.33
N ALA A 176 -11.82 2.28 4.32
CA ALA A 176 -12.14 0.87 4.52
C ALA A 176 -12.78 0.22 3.28
N ALA A 177 -13.68 0.93 2.60
CA ALA A 177 -14.31 0.45 1.37
C ALA A 177 -13.32 0.43 0.19
N VAL A 178 -12.43 1.42 0.12
CA VAL A 178 -11.36 1.47 -0.88
C VAL A 178 -10.38 0.29 -0.71
N LEU A 179 -10.00 -0.02 0.53
CA LEU A 179 -9.13 -1.15 0.84
C LEU A 179 -9.80 -2.51 0.54
N GLU A 180 -11.10 -2.64 0.80
CA GLU A 180 -11.86 -3.85 0.44
C GLU A 180 -11.90 -4.05 -1.09
N ALA A 181 -12.18 -2.99 -1.83
CA ALA A 181 -12.11 -3.01 -3.29
C ALA A 181 -10.69 -3.36 -3.76
N GLY A 182 -9.66 -2.76 -3.13
CA GLY A 182 -8.24 -3.05 -3.38
C GLY A 182 -7.90 -4.53 -3.19
N ARG A 183 -8.39 -5.17 -2.13
CA ARG A 183 -8.22 -6.62 -1.89
C ARG A 183 -8.76 -7.45 -3.05
N THR A 184 -9.96 -7.11 -3.51
CA THR A 184 -10.62 -7.81 -4.63
C THR A 184 -9.86 -7.61 -5.93
N VAL A 185 -9.44 -6.38 -6.22
CA VAL A 185 -8.62 -6.06 -7.40
C VAL A 185 -7.30 -6.82 -7.38
N ARG A 186 -6.62 -6.89 -6.23
CA ARG A 186 -5.37 -7.63 -6.07
C ARG A 186 -5.55 -9.12 -6.34
N ALA A 187 -6.59 -9.75 -5.79
CA ALA A 187 -6.88 -11.16 -6.06
C ALA A 187 -7.10 -11.44 -7.56
N HIS A 188 -7.78 -10.53 -8.27
CA HIS A 188 -7.94 -10.64 -9.72
C HIS A 188 -6.64 -10.39 -10.49
N ALA A 189 -5.80 -9.46 -10.03
CA ALA A 189 -4.49 -9.20 -10.63
C ALA A 189 -3.56 -10.41 -10.46
N ASP A 190 -3.56 -11.06 -9.29
CA ASP A 190 -2.79 -12.28 -9.03
C ASP A 190 -3.25 -13.42 -9.95
N ALA A 191 -4.56 -13.60 -10.12
CA ALA A 191 -5.11 -14.58 -11.06
C ALA A 191 -4.71 -14.30 -12.52
N LEU A 192 -4.68 -13.02 -12.95
CA LEU A 192 -4.19 -12.64 -14.27
C LEU A 192 -2.68 -12.89 -14.40
N ALA A 193 -1.90 -12.60 -13.36
CA ALA A 193 -0.47 -12.87 -13.32
C ALA A 193 -0.18 -14.37 -13.47
N ASP A 194 -0.98 -15.24 -12.84
CA ASP A 194 -0.87 -16.69 -13.02
C ASP A 194 -1.10 -17.13 -14.47
N VAL A 195 -2.07 -16.51 -15.16
CA VAL A 195 -2.33 -16.77 -16.60
C VAL A 195 -1.10 -16.39 -17.43
N PHE A 196 -0.57 -15.18 -17.26
CA PHE A 196 0.59 -14.72 -18.03
C PHE A 196 1.86 -15.52 -17.69
N THR A 197 2.13 -15.78 -16.42
CA THR A 197 3.32 -16.53 -16.01
C THR A 197 3.27 -17.98 -16.47
N THR A 198 2.08 -18.59 -16.51
CA THR A 198 1.88 -19.92 -17.12
C THR A 198 2.16 -19.89 -18.61
N LEU A 199 1.62 -18.92 -19.36
CA LEU A 199 1.89 -18.79 -20.80
C LEU A 199 3.38 -18.59 -21.09
N ILE A 200 4.06 -17.73 -20.33
CA ILE A 200 5.51 -17.51 -20.45
C ILE A 200 6.27 -18.81 -20.17
N ARG A 201 5.94 -19.50 -19.07
CA ARG A 201 6.58 -20.77 -18.69
C ARG A 201 6.41 -21.83 -19.78
N THR A 202 5.20 -22.00 -20.28
CA THR A 202 4.84 -23.03 -21.25
C THR A 202 5.37 -22.76 -22.66
N HIS A 203 5.45 -21.49 -23.10
CA HIS A 203 5.80 -21.19 -24.49
C HIS A 203 7.15 -20.53 -24.68
N LEU A 204 7.75 -19.96 -23.63
CA LEU A 204 9.03 -19.24 -23.75
C LEU A 204 10.15 -19.86 -22.92
N LEU A 205 9.81 -20.57 -21.85
CA LEU A 205 10.79 -21.26 -21.01
C LEU A 205 10.81 -22.78 -21.24
N ALA A 206 9.93 -23.33 -22.08
CA ALA A 206 9.87 -24.77 -22.36
C ALA A 206 11.23 -25.32 -22.82
N ASP A 207 11.87 -24.69 -23.80
CA ASP A 207 13.19 -25.12 -24.33
C ASP A 207 14.31 -25.10 -23.28
N ILE A 208 14.18 -24.25 -22.26
CA ILE A 208 15.16 -24.10 -21.17
C ILE A 208 14.88 -25.12 -20.06
N LEU A 209 13.61 -25.37 -19.75
CA LEU A 209 13.16 -26.29 -18.71
C LEU A 209 13.21 -27.77 -19.14
N GLU A 210 13.09 -28.06 -20.43
CA GLU A 210 13.06 -29.43 -20.98
C GLU A 210 14.45 -30.00 -21.32
N ARG A 211 15.54 -29.26 -21.05
CA ARG A 211 16.90 -29.76 -21.25
C ARG A 211 17.20 -30.94 -20.29
N PRO A 212 17.53 -32.14 -20.80
CA PRO A 212 17.85 -33.27 -19.94
C PRO A 212 19.23 -33.06 -19.30
N GLY A 213 19.25 -32.74 -18.00
CA GLY A 213 20.48 -32.59 -17.20
C GLY A 213 20.50 -31.49 -16.14
N THR A 214 19.35 -31.00 -15.65
CA THR A 214 19.25 -29.84 -14.74
C THR A 214 19.80 -30.11 -13.34
N ALA A 215 21.12 -30.07 -13.20
CA ALA A 215 21.83 -29.67 -11.98
C ALA A 215 22.63 -28.37 -12.17
N ASP A 216 22.80 -27.90 -13.42
CA ASP A 216 23.46 -26.63 -13.71
C ASP A 216 22.46 -25.46 -13.68
N LEU A 217 22.83 -24.41 -12.94
CA LEU A 217 22.19 -23.10 -13.00
C LEU A 217 22.29 -22.55 -14.44
N PRO A 218 21.26 -21.83 -14.94
CA PRO A 218 21.31 -21.24 -16.28
C PRO A 218 22.55 -20.33 -16.42
N GLY A 219 23.25 -20.45 -17.54
CA GLY A 219 24.44 -19.65 -17.80
C GLY A 219 24.09 -18.16 -17.92
N PRO A 220 25.05 -17.23 -17.70
CA PRO A 220 24.79 -15.78 -17.74
C PRO A 220 24.09 -15.30 -19.02
N GLN A 221 24.44 -15.86 -20.17
CA GLN A 221 23.85 -15.51 -21.47
C GLN A 221 22.38 -15.95 -21.61
N GLU A 222 22.01 -17.04 -20.96
CA GLU A 222 20.63 -17.55 -20.97
C GLU A 222 19.75 -16.68 -20.06
N VAL A 223 20.26 -16.29 -18.88
CA VAL A 223 19.61 -15.33 -17.99
C VAL A 223 19.39 -14.00 -18.72
N ASP A 224 20.39 -13.49 -19.43
CA ASP A 224 20.27 -12.25 -20.23
C ASP A 224 19.25 -12.37 -21.36
N HIS A 225 19.13 -13.56 -21.97
CA HIS A 225 18.12 -13.80 -23.01
C HIS A 225 16.71 -13.81 -22.41
N ILE A 226 16.50 -14.51 -21.30
CA ILE A 226 15.22 -14.53 -20.57
C ILE A 226 14.84 -13.11 -20.13
N ALA A 227 15.78 -12.37 -19.54
CA ALA A 227 15.55 -11.00 -19.07
C ALA A 227 15.06 -10.08 -20.20
N ARG A 228 15.71 -10.11 -21.37
CA ARG A 228 15.32 -9.32 -22.55
C ARG A 228 13.97 -9.74 -23.14
N THR A 229 13.65 -11.02 -23.10
CA THR A 229 12.34 -11.52 -23.54
C THR A 229 11.24 -11.04 -22.60
N ILE A 230 11.46 -11.13 -21.29
CA ILE A 230 10.57 -10.59 -20.25
C ILE A 230 10.35 -9.08 -20.43
N GLU A 231 11.42 -8.32 -20.66
CA GLU A 231 11.36 -6.87 -20.85
C GLU A 231 10.46 -6.47 -22.03
N LYS A 232 10.50 -7.23 -23.13
CA LYS A 232 9.64 -7.00 -24.31
C LYS A 232 8.18 -7.37 -24.08
N LEU A 233 7.90 -8.34 -23.20
CA LEU A 233 6.54 -8.82 -22.93
C LEU A 233 5.79 -7.93 -21.95
N ARG A 234 6.50 -7.33 -21.00
CA ARG A 234 5.93 -6.44 -19.99
C ARG A 234 4.94 -5.40 -20.55
N PRO A 235 5.27 -4.57 -21.55
CA PRO A 235 4.32 -3.59 -22.09
C PRO A 235 3.12 -4.23 -22.79
N LEU A 236 3.28 -5.41 -23.40
CA LEU A 236 2.20 -6.13 -24.07
C LEU A 236 1.18 -6.66 -23.06
N SER A 237 1.64 -7.31 -21.98
CA SER A 237 0.78 -7.79 -20.91
C SER A 237 -0.02 -6.65 -20.28
N LYS A 238 0.63 -5.49 -20.02
CA LYS A 238 -0.04 -4.31 -19.49
C LYS A 238 -1.15 -3.81 -20.42
N GLY A 239 -0.87 -3.71 -21.71
CA GLY A 239 -1.85 -3.28 -22.71
C GLY A 239 -3.06 -4.20 -22.81
N VAL A 240 -2.85 -5.52 -22.74
CA VAL A 240 -3.95 -6.51 -22.73
C VAL A 240 -4.83 -6.35 -21.49
N VAL A 241 -4.23 -6.24 -20.30
CA VAL A 241 -5.00 -6.06 -19.05
C VAL A 241 -5.79 -4.75 -19.05
N GLU A 242 -5.17 -3.65 -19.50
CA GLU A 242 -5.82 -2.34 -19.56
C GLU A 242 -7.00 -2.33 -20.55
N ALA A 243 -6.84 -2.94 -21.73
CA ALA A 243 -7.89 -3.06 -22.73
C ALA A 243 -9.05 -3.94 -22.22
N GLU A 244 -8.76 -5.11 -21.65
CA GLU A 244 -9.79 -6.02 -21.11
C GLU A 244 -10.56 -5.38 -19.95
N LEU A 245 -9.86 -4.69 -19.05
CA LEU A 245 -10.50 -3.96 -17.96
C LEU A 245 -11.42 -2.85 -18.48
N SER A 246 -10.94 -2.06 -19.44
CA SER A 246 -11.72 -0.97 -20.04
C SER A 246 -12.98 -1.50 -20.73
N MET A 247 -12.84 -2.55 -21.55
CA MET A 247 -13.98 -3.19 -22.21
C MET A 247 -14.96 -3.84 -21.21
N ALA A 248 -14.47 -4.41 -20.12
CA ALA A 248 -15.32 -4.97 -19.07
C ALA A 248 -16.10 -3.87 -18.33
N MET A 249 -15.46 -2.74 -18.06
CA MET A 249 -16.11 -1.56 -17.47
C MET A 249 -17.21 -1.01 -18.39
N ASP A 250 -16.94 -0.84 -19.68
CA ASP A 250 -17.93 -0.35 -20.66
C ASP A 250 -19.20 -1.22 -20.67
N ARG A 251 -19.03 -2.55 -20.65
CA ARG A 251 -20.15 -3.50 -20.61
C ARG A 251 -20.96 -3.36 -19.32
N ARG A 252 -20.31 -3.21 -18.17
CA ARG A 252 -20.97 -3.12 -16.86
C ARG A 252 -21.65 -1.77 -16.64
N VAL A 253 -20.96 -0.66 -16.92
CA VAL A 253 -21.50 0.69 -16.78
C VAL A 253 -22.75 0.88 -17.63
N ARG A 254 -22.74 0.37 -18.88
CA ARG A 254 -23.92 0.41 -19.74
C ARG A 254 -25.10 -0.35 -19.12
N THR A 255 -24.85 -1.54 -18.59
CA THR A 255 -25.88 -2.39 -17.99
C THR A 255 -26.49 -1.74 -16.74
N GLU A 256 -25.66 -1.15 -15.88
CA GLU A 256 -26.11 -0.43 -14.68
C GLU A 256 -26.93 0.81 -15.05
N LEU A 257 -26.47 1.60 -16.04
CA LEU A 257 -27.20 2.78 -16.50
C LEU A 257 -28.57 2.42 -17.09
N GLU A 258 -28.64 1.36 -17.90
CA GLU A 258 -29.91 0.86 -18.45
C GLU A 258 -30.85 0.33 -17.37
N THR A 259 -30.31 -0.25 -16.31
CA THR A 259 -31.10 -0.76 -15.17
C THR A 259 -31.66 0.40 -14.35
N TRP A 260 -30.82 1.39 -14.02
CA TRP A 260 -31.25 2.60 -13.33
C TRP A 260 -32.30 3.40 -14.12
N LEU A 261 -32.12 3.56 -15.43
CA LEU A 261 -33.12 4.22 -16.30
C LEU A 261 -34.46 3.48 -16.32
N ARG A 262 -34.44 2.13 -16.31
CA ARG A 262 -35.66 1.32 -16.21
C ARG A 262 -36.34 1.48 -14.85
N GLU A 263 -35.58 1.50 -13.77
CA GLU A 263 -36.10 1.69 -12.41
C GLU A 263 -36.68 3.10 -12.19
N GLN A 264 -36.15 4.13 -12.85
CA GLN A 264 -36.73 5.47 -12.82
C GLN A 264 -37.97 5.59 -13.73
N GLY A 265 -37.93 5.02 -14.94
CA GLY A 265 -39.06 5.04 -15.86
C GLY A 265 -40.31 4.31 -15.32
N ASP A 266 -40.12 3.28 -14.49
CA ASP A 266 -41.22 2.57 -13.82
C ASP A 266 -41.78 3.35 -12.61
N ARG A 267 -41.00 4.26 -12.01
CA ARG A 267 -41.45 5.16 -10.93
C ARG A 267 -42.24 6.36 -11.43
N ASP A 268 -41.99 6.82 -12.66
CA ASP A 268 -42.66 7.99 -13.26
C ASP A 268 -44.02 7.67 -13.92
N CYS A 269 -44.50 6.42 -13.89
CA CYS A 269 -45.81 6.02 -14.42
C CYS A 269 -46.90 5.67 -13.36
N PRO A 270 -47.35 6.58 -12.48
CA PRO A 270 -48.59 6.39 -11.74
C PRO A 270 -49.74 7.15 -12.42
N GLY A 271 -50.47 6.52 -13.35
CA GLY A 271 -51.78 7.04 -13.74
C GLY A 271 -52.31 6.74 -15.14
N GLU A 272 -52.54 5.47 -15.48
CA GLU A 272 -53.40 5.17 -16.65
C GLU A 272 -54.21 3.88 -16.52
N ARG A 273 -54.62 3.52 -15.30
CA ARG A 273 -55.42 2.31 -15.02
C ARG A 273 -56.83 2.56 -14.44
N ASP A 274 -57.36 3.78 -14.51
CA ASP A 274 -58.68 4.10 -13.92
C ASP A 274 -59.64 4.87 -14.86
N ARG A 275 -59.73 4.51 -16.15
CA ARG A 275 -60.71 5.10 -17.08
C ARG A 275 -61.44 4.10 -18.00
N ARG A 276 -61.58 2.83 -17.61
CA ARG A 276 -62.35 1.83 -18.38
C ARG A 276 -63.37 1.03 -17.56
N ALA A 277 -63.88 1.61 -16.49
CA ALA A 277 -64.93 1.00 -15.67
C ALA A 277 -66.08 1.96 -15.41
N ASP A 278 -66.56 2.66 -16.45
CA ASP A 278 -67.77 3.50 -16.38
C ASP A 278 -68.44 3.66 -17.77
N GLU A 279 -68.49 2.61 -18.58
CA GLU A 279 -69.41 2.55 -19.73
C GLU A 279 -69.85 1.10 -19.96
N GLU A 280 -70.81 0.62 -19.18
CA GLU A 280 -71.80 -0.38 -19.61
C GLU A 280 -72.88 -0.50 -18.52
N GLY A 281 -73.88 0.39 -18.61
CA GLY A 281 -75.11 0.32 -17.83
C GLY A 281 -75.98 -0.87 -18.26
N PRO A 282 -76.81 -1.44 -17.36
CA PRO A 282 -77.51 -2.68 -17.61
C PRO A 282 -78.76 -2.46 -18.48
N ALA A 283 -78.84 -3.18 -19.60
CA ALA A 283 -80.05 -3.32 -20.39
C ALA A 283 -80.69 -4.71 -20.17
N ASP A 284 -81.77 -4.68 -19.39
CA ASP A 284 -83.07 -5.36 -19.59
C ASP A 284 -83.25 -6.87 -19.35
N ALA A 285 -84.29 -7.19 -18.55
CA ALA A 285 -85.36 -8.18 -18.81
C ALA A 285 -86.15 -8.53 -17.51
N PRO A 286 -87.42 -8.98 -17.58
CA PRO A 286 -88.45 -8.81 -18.62
C PRO A 286 -89.69 -8.02 -18.16
#